data_AF-A0A382Z1J1-F1
#
_entry.id   AF-A0A382Z1J1-F1
#
_cell.length_a   1.000
_cell.length_b   1.000
_cell.length_c   1.000
_cell.angle_alpha   90.00
_cell.angle_beta   90.00
_cell.angle_gamma   90.00
#
_symmetry.space_group_name_H-M   'P 1'
#
loop_
_entity.id
_entity.type
_entity.pdbx_description
1 polymer ?
#
loop_
_entity_poly.entity_id
_entity_poly.type
_entity_poly.pdbx_seq_one_letter_code
_entity_poly.pdbx_strand_id
1 'polypeptide(L)'
;MRSVVVRRCGLAACLIASLLVIVAPAVAAAPDVSFDGSGWGDGVGLSQYGAKAMASDGADYLQILNRYYTGVSVRPLPVTGDSAFVLTDPDPMWVGLLQNQPAVSFEVTSGSSDLCFDHTGFCVARVGPGTS
;
A
#
# COMPACT_ATOMS: atom_id res chain seq x y z
N MET A 1 -77.15 -57.09 26.23
CA MET A 1 -76.91 -55.72 26.73
C MET A 1 -75.43 -55.42 26.60
N ARG A 2 -75.05 -54.45 25.76
CA ARG A 2 -73.65 -53.98 25.59
C ARG A 2 -73.68 -52.46 25.53
N SER A 3 -73.12 -51.83 26.56
CA SER A 3 -73.07 -50.38 26.72
C SER A 3 -71.98 -49.80 25.81
N VAL A 4 -72.34 -48.83 24.98
CA VAL A 4 -71.39 -48.06 24.16
C VAL A 4 -70.99 -46.81 24.94
N VAL A 5 -69.68 -46.65 25.20
CA VAL A 5 -69.10 -45.47 25.85
C VAL A 5 -68.66 -44.48 24.76
N VAL A 6 -69.27 -43.29 24.75
CA VAL A 6 -68.91 -42.17 23.87
C VAL A 6 -67.76 -41.37 24.50
N ARG A 7 -66.61 -41.30 23.82
CA ARG A 7 -65.47 -40.47 24.22
C ARG A 7 -65.77 -38.99 23.91
N ARG A 8 -65.91 -38.17 24.95
CA ARG A 8 -65.97 -36.70 24.84
C ARG A 8 -64.57 -36.15 24.53
N CYS A 9 -64.32 -35.79 23.27
CA CYS A 9 -63.15 -35.03 22.85
C CYS A 9 -63.56 -33.54 22.80
N GLY A 10 -63.26 -32.78 23.85
CA GLY A 10 -63.84 -31.45 24.07
C GLY A 10 -62.82 -30.32 24.19
N LEU A 11 -62.47 -29.73 23.04
CA LEU A 11 -62.28 -28.29 22.76
C LEU A 11 -61.34 -27.37 23.59
N ALA A 12 -60.74 -27.79 24.71
CA ALA A 12 -59.92 -26.87 25.50
C ALA A 12 -58.54 -26.53 24.89
N ALA A 13 -58.08 -27.27 23.88
CA ALA A 13 -56.71 -27.15 23.36
C ALA A 13 -56.51 -26.04 22.31
N CYS A 14 -57.57 -25.47 21.73
CA CYS A 14 -57.42 -24.56 20.58
C CYS A 14 -57.30 -23.07 20.93
N LEU A 15 -57.68 -22.64 22.15
CA LEU A 15 -57.67 -21.22 22.53
C LEU A 15 -56.36 -20.73 23.17
N ILE A 16 -55.48 -21.64 23.62
CA ILE A 16 -54.15 -21.28 24.14
C ILE A 16 -53.11 -21.27 23.01
N ALA A 17 -53.38 -21.97 21.90
CA ALA A 17 -52.49 -22.03 20.74
C ALA A 17 -52.45 -20.73 19.90
N SER A 18 -53.39 -19.80 20.12
CA SER A 18 -53.47 -18.53 19.39
C SER A 18 -52.76 -17.36 20.08
N LEU A 19 -52.19 -17.54 21.28
CA LEU A 19 -51.43 -16.51 22.00
C LEU A 19 -49.93 -16.85 22.08
N LEU A 20 -49.37 -17.30 20.97
CA LEU A 20 -47.92 -17.42 20.76
C LEU A 20 -47.56 -16.83 19.40
N VAL A 21 -48.04 -15.61 19.14
CA VAL A 21 -47.46 -14.76 18.10
C VAL A 21 -46.12 -14.29 18.65
N ILE A 22 -45.06 -14.94 18.20
CA ILE A 22 -43.67 -14.63 18.51
C ILE A 22 -43.40 -13.20 17.99
N VAL A 23 -43.17 -12.26 18.91
CA VAL A 23 -42.61 -10.94 18.55
C VAL A 23 -41.13 -11.16 18.25
N ALA A 24 -40.79 -11.47 17.00
CA ALA A 24 -39.41 -11.46 16.55
C ALA A 24 -38.96 -10.00 16.39
N PRO A 25 -37.83 -9.58 16.99
CA PRO A 25 -37.30 -8.25 16.73
C PRO A 25 -36.92 -8.16 15.25
N ALA A 26 -37.36 -7.11 14.56
CA ALA A 26 -36.88 -6.79 13.22
C ALA A 26 -35.44 -6.31 13.35
N VAL A 27 -34.48 -7.22 13.16
CA VAL A 27 -33.06 -6.85 13.10
C VAL A 27 -32.84 -6.22 11.73
N ALA A 28 -32.67 -4.90 11.69
CA ALA A 28 -32.24 -4.22 10.48
C ALA A 28 -30.81 -4.68 10.18
N ALA A 29 -30.63 -5.51 9.15
CA ALA A 29 -29.32 -5.79 8.60
C ALA A 29 -28.77 -4.45 8.07
N ALA A 30 -27.75 -3.90 8.73
CA ALA A 30 -27.01 -2.78 8.18
C ALA A 30 -26.46 -3.23 6.82
N PRO A 31 -26.48 -2.37 5.78
CA PRO A 31 -25.85 -2.72 4.52
C PRO A 31 -24.37 -3.03 4.77
N ASP A 32 -23.96 -4.25 4.45
CA ASP A 32 -22.56 -4.63 4.46
C ASP A 32 -21.89 -4.04 3.22
N VAL A 33 -20.75 -3.39 3.41
CA VAL A 33 -19.96 -2.81 2.31
C VAL A 33 -18.62 -3.52 2.31
N SER A 34 -18.46 -4.42 1.35
CA SER A 34 -17.21 -5.13 1.09
C SER A 34 -16.47 -4.47 -0.07
N PHE A 35 -15.15 -4.45 0.05
CA PHE A 35 -14.25 -4.03 -1.02
C PHE A 35 -13.31 -5.18 -1.34
N ASP A 36 -13.35 -5.63 -2.58
CA ASP A 36 -12.38 -6.57 -3.13
C ASP A 36 -11.31 -5.79 -3.89
N GLY A 37 -10.05 -6.01 -3.53
CA GLY A 37 -8.91 -5.35 -4.13
C GLY A 37 -7.74 -6.31 -4.28
N SER A 38 -6.74 -5.91 -5.06
CA SER A 38 -5.51 -6.68 -5.24
C SER A 38 -4.29 -5.76 -5.28
N GLY A 39 -3.12 -6.32 -4.97
CA GLY A 39 -1.87 -5.58 -4.89
C GLY A 39 -1.61 -4.98 -3.50
N TRP A 40 -0.36 -4.57 -3.28
CA TRP A 40 0.08 -3.89 -2.06
C TRP A 40 1.14 -2.84 -2.42
N GLY A 41 0.80 -1.57 -2.28
CA GLY A 41 1.63 -0.42 -2.69
C GLY A 41 0.91 0.52 -3.66
N ASP A 42 1.64 1.52 -4.14
CA ASP A 42 1.15 2.52 -5.12
C ASP A 42 1.07 1.97 -6.56
N GLY A 43 1.71 0.83 -6.82
CA GLY A 43 1.76 0.20 -8.14
C GLY A 43 2.72 0.88 -9.11
N VAL A 44 3.63 1.75 -8.63
CA VAL A 44 4.56 2.49 -9.48
C VAL A 44 5.98 1.94 -9.34
N GLY A 45 6.66 1.73 -10.47
CA GLY A 45 8.03 1.25 -10.51
C GLY A 45 8.13 -0.27 -10.31
N LEU A 46 9.02 -0.70 -9.40
CA LEU A 46 9.41 -2.10 -9.25
C LEU A 46 8.48 -2.86 -8.29
N SER A 47 7.78 -3.87 -8.82
CA SER A 47 7.08 -4.84 -7.97
C SER A 47 8.07 -5.76 -7.29
N GLN A 48 8.19 -5.67 -5.97
CA GLN A 48 9.13 -6.49 -5.19
C GLN A 48 8.89 -7.99 -5.36
N TYR A 49 7.62 -8.41 -5.33
CA TYR A 49 7.26 -9.82 -5.53
C TYR A 49 7.49 -10.28 -6.97
N GLY A 50 7.23 -9.41 -7.96
CA GLY A 50 7.51 -9.73 -9.36
C GLY A 50 9.02 -9.82 -9.65
N ALA A 51 9.83 -8.93 -9.08
CA ALA A 51 11.30 -9.02 -9.14
C ALA A 51 11.83 -10.32 -8.51
N LYS A 52 11.29 -10.72 -7.35
CA LYS A 52 11.62 -11.99 -6.70
C LYS A 52 11.27 -13.20 -7.58
N ALA A 53 10.10 -13.19 -8.22
CA ALA A 53 9.68 -14.26 -9.13
C ALA A 53 10.61 -14.34 -10.35
N MET A 54 10.88 -13.20 -11.01
CA MET A 54 11.82 -13.14 -12.13
C MET A 54 13.22 -13.64 -11.75
N ALA A 55 13.74 -13.26 -10.58
CA ALA A 55 15.02 -13.76 -10.10
C ALA A 55 14.99 -15.28 -9.83
N SER A 56 13.87 -15.80 -9.32
CA SER A 56 13.66 -17.24 -9.11
C SER A 56 13.63 -18.01 -10.44
N ASP A 57 13.14 -17.37 -11.51
CA ASP A 57 13.14 -17.88 -12.88
C ASP A 57 14.49 -17.66 -13.62
N GLY A 58 15.50 -17.11 -12.93
CA GLY A 58 16.86 -16.96 -13.44
C GLY A 58 17.19 -15.61 -14.08
N ALA A 59 16.29 -14.62 -14.00
CA ALA A 59 16.59 -13.28 -14.49
C ALA A 59 17.66 -12.59 -13.63
N ASP A 60 18.62 -11.94 -14.28
CA ASP A 60 19.57 -11.08 -13.58
C ASP A 60 18.97 -9.71 -13.22
N TYR A 61 19.69 -8.94 -12.41
CA TYR A 61 19.21 -7.64 -11.94
C TYR A 61 19.00 -6.63 -13.09
N LEU A 62 19.77 -6.72 -14.19
CA LEU A 62 19.62 -5.82 -15.33
C LEU A 62 18.33 -6.12 -16.08
N GLN A 63 18.01 -7.40 -16.26
CA GLN A 63 16.75 -7.84 -16.87
C GLN A 63 15.55 -7.43 -16.02
N ILE A 64 15.65 -7.57 -14.69
CA ILE A 64 14.61 -7.13 -13.76
C ILE A 64 14.42 -5.60 -13.83
N LEU A 65 15.50 -4.82 -13.75
CA LEU A 65 15.40 -3.35 -13.78
C LEU A 65 14.85 -2.86 -15.12
N ASN A 66 15.31 -3.38 -16.25
CA ASN A 66 14.81 -2.99 -17.57
C ASN A 66 13.34 -3.40 -17.80
N ARG A 67 12.82 -4.38 -17.06
CA ARG A 67 11.40 -4.75 -17.09
C ARG A 67 10.51 -3.70 -16.43
N TYR A 68 10.96 -3.12 -15.32
CA TYR A 68 10.18 -2.16 -14.53
C TYR A 68 10.46 -0.70 -14.88
N TYR A 69 11.65 -0.42 -15.39
CA TYR A 69 12.11 0.92 -15.73
C TYR A 69 12.52 0.94 -17.21
N THR A 70 11.64 1.45 -18.08
CA THR A 70 11.90 1.49 -19.52
C THR A 70 12.81 2.67 -19.89
N GLY A 71 13.72 2.45 -20.83
CA GLY A 71 14.63 3.50 -21.32
C GLY A 71 15.73 3.91 -20.33
N VAL A 72 15.94 3.16 -19.25
CA VAL A 72 17.01 3.45 -18.29
C VAL A 72 18.33 2.76 -18.67
N SER A 73 19.42 3.20 -18.04
CA SER A 73 20.72 2.55 -18.13
C SER A 73 21.33 2.49 -16.74
N VAL A 74 21.82 1.32 -16.34
CA VAL A 74 22.56 1.17 -15.07
C VAL A 74 23.99 1.60 -15.30
N ARG A 75 24.44 2.62 -14.56
CA ARG A 75 25.81 3.12 -14.62
C ARG A 75 26.48 2.98 -13.25
N PRO A 76 27.76 2.56 -13.19
CA PRO A 76 28.55 2.71 -11.98
C PRO A 76 28.56 4.18 -11.56
N LEU A 77 28.43 4.44 -10.26
CA LEU A 77 28.67 5.76 -9.68
C LEU A 77 30.14 5.81 -9.23
N PRO A 78 31.06 6.41 -10.00
CA PRO A 78 32.42 6.62 -9.54
C PRO A 78 32.38 7.64 -8.40
N VAL A 79 32.59 7.18 -7.18
CA VAL A 79 32.70 8.02 -5.96
C VAL A 79 34.05 8.72 -5.83
N THR A 80 34.97 8.48 -6.77
CA THR A 80 36.31 9.09 -6.80
C THR A 80 36.44 10.01 -8.00
N GLY A 81 36.29 11.30 -7.77
CA GLY A 81 36.66 12.37 -8.69
C GLY A 81 35.59 13.46 -8.84
N ASP A 82 36.05 14.70 -9.04
CA ASP A 82 35.28 15.93 -9.28
C ASP A 82 34.47 15.91 -10.60
N SER A 83 34.21 14.72 -11.14
CA SER A 83 33.54 14.47 -12.41
C SER A 83 32.54 13.30 -12.32
N ALA A 84 32.12 12.94 -11.10
CA ALA A 84 31.00 12.03 -10.93
C ALA A 84 29.78 12.65 -11.62
N PHE A 85 28.99 11.84 -12.32
CA PHE A 85 27.70 12.19 -12.94
C PHE A 85 26.86 13.18 -12.11
N VAL A 86 26.92 13.04 -10.78
CA VAL A 86 26.37 13.92 -9.75
C VAL A 86 26.74 15.41 -9.88
N LEU A 87 27.94 15.74 -10.35
CA LEU A 87 28.48 17.10 -10.43
C LEU A 87 28.34 17.73 -11.82
N THR A 88 28.08 16.93 -12.86
CA THR A 88 28.04 17.40 -14.25
C THR A 88 26.66 17.33 -14.88
N ASP A 89 25.72 16.58 -14.29
CA ASP A 89 24.35 16.53 -14.76
C ASP A 89 23.63 17.84 -14.40
N PRO A 90 23.06 18.57 -15.38
CA PRO A 90 22.27 19.77 -15.10
C PRO A 90 20.94 19.46 -14.39
N ASP A 91 20.46 18.22 -14.43
CA ASP A 91 19.20 17.83 -13.80
C ASP A 91 19.37 17.60 -12.29
N PRO A 92 18.39 18.02 -11.47
CA PRO A 92 18.47 17.86 -10.03
C PRO A 92 18.47 16.37 -9.64
N MET A 93 19.33 16.01 -8.69
CA MET A 93 19.33 14.67 -8.11
C MET A 93 18.17 14.52 -7.13
N TRP A 94 17.26 13.59 -7.41
CA TRP A 94 16.22 13.19 -6.48
C TRP A 94 16.79 12.19 -5.46
N VAL A 95 16.83 12.59 -4.19
CA VAL A 95 17.23 11.72 -3.09
C VAL A 95 15.98 11.30 -2.32
N GLY A 96 15.62 10.03 -2.40
CA GLY A 96 14.51 9.46 -1.63
C GLY A 96 14.89 9.24 -0.17
N LEU A 97 13.99 9.55 0.76
CA LEU A 97 14.12 9.13 2.15
C LEU A 97 13.87 7.62 2.24
N LEU A 98 14.75 6.89 2.94
CA LEU A 98 14.47 5.49 3.30
C LEU A 98 13.26 5.44 4.24
N GLN A 99 12.56 4.30 4.26
CA GLN A 99 11.45 4.09 5.19
C GLN A 99 11.91 4.34 6.63
N ASN A 100 11.10 5.06 7.41
CA ASN A 100 11.38 5.48 8.79
C ASN A 100 12.63 6.36 8.98
N GLN A 101 13.18 6.96 7.91
CA GLN A 101 14.20 8.00 8.03
C GLN A 101 13.54 9.38 7.87
N PRO A 102 13.45 10.19 8.96
CA PRO A 102 12.83 11.51 8.87
C PRO A 102 13.76 12.57 8.26
N ALA A 103 15.03 12.24 8.05
CA ALA A 103 16.04 13.18 7.57
C ALA A 103 17.10 12.47 6.71
N VAL A 104 17.71 13.25 5.81
CA VAL A 104 18.94 12.92 5.09
C VAL A 104 19.92 14.05 5.34
N SER A 105 21.16 13.70 5.69
CA SER A 105 22.27 14.65 5.87
C SER A 105 23.28 14.48 4.74
N PHE A 106 23.76 15.58 4.19
CA PHE A 106 24.85 15.60 3.21
C PHE A 106 25.87 16.65 3.64
N GLU A 107 27.14 16.39 3.33
CA GLU A 107 28.23 17.33 3.56
C GLU A 107 28.72 17.83 2.21
N VAL A 108 28.79 19.15 2.08
CA VAL A 108 29.45 19.77 0.93
C VAL A 108 30.93 19.82 1.23
N THR A 109 31.77 19.09 0.49
CA THR A 109 33.23 19.10 0.73
C THR A 109 33.92 20.28 0.05
N SER A 110 33.35 20.80 -1.04
CA SER A 110 33.87 21.93 -1.81
C SER A 110 32.77 22.64 -2.60
N GLY A 111 32.91 23.94 -2.86
CA GLY A 111 31.93 24.71 -3.63
C GLY A 111 30.71 25.12 -2.80
N SER A 112 29.54 25.23 -3.43
CA SER A 112 28.27 25.50 -2.77
C SER A 112 27.13 24.75 -3.43
N SER A 113 26.12 24.36 -2.67
CA SER A 113 24.94 23.66 -3.17
C SER A 113 23.65 24.29 -2.66
N ASP A 114 22.62 24.29 -3.51
CA ASP A 114 21.27 24.75 -3.16
C ASP A 114 20.36 23.57 -2.84
N LEU A 115 19.60 23.69 -1.75
CA LEU A 115 18.54 22.75 -1.40
C LEU A 115 17.21 23.32 -1.90
N CYS A 116 16.65 22.70 -2.93
CA CYS A 116 15.38 23.11 -3.56
C CYS A 116 14.39 21.93 -3.51
N PHE A 117 13.10 22.21 -3.29
CA PHE A 117 12.08 21.15 -3.22
C PHE A 117 11.56 20.73 -4.60
N ASP A 118 11.73 21.58 -5.61
CA ASP A 118 11.24 21.36 -6.96
C ASP A 118 12.02 22.21 -7.99
N HIS A 119 11.56 22.17 -9.24
CA HIS A 119 12.13 22.89 -10.38
C HIS A 119 11.58 24.31 -10.57
N THR A 120 10.83 24.84 -9.59
CA THR A 120 10.29 26.21 -9.67
C THR A 120 11.35 27.29 -9.40
N GLY A 121 12.54 26.88 -8.97
CA GLY A 121 13.62 27.79 -8.56
C GLY A 121 13.51 28.26 -7.10
N PHE A 122 12.56 27.72 -6.33
CA PHE A 122 12.45 28.00 -4.90
C PHE A 122 13.41 27.10 -4.09
N CYS A 123 14.49 27.70 -3.60
CA CYS A 123 15.50 27.01 -2.79
C CYS A 123 15.46 27.53 -1.34
N VAL A 124 15.43 26.61 -0.38
CA VAL A 124 15.26 26.91 1.05
C VAL A 124 16.58 27.15 1.77
N ALA A 125 17.69 26.68 1.21
CA ALA A 125 19.02 26.86 1.77
C ALA A 125 20.09 26.82 0.69
N ARG A 126 21.19 27.55 0.94
CA ARG A 126 22.47 27.40 0.23
C ARG A 126 23.52 27.01 1.26
N VAL A 127 24.21 25.89 1.03
CA VAL A 127 25.22 25.32 1.94
C VAL A 127 26.60 25.33 1.27
N GLY A 128 27.65 25.56 2.07
CA GLY A 128 29.05 25.56 1.64
C GLY A 128 29.89 24.54 2.42
N PRO A 129 31.23 24.59 2.32
CA PRO A 129 32.05 23.56 2.93
C PRO A 129 31.98 23.60 4.45
N GLY A 130 31.75 22.46 5.09
CA GLY A 130 31.66 22.32 6.55
C GLY A 130 30.39 22.92 7.20
N THR A 131 29.39 23.31 6.40
CA THR A 131 28.07 23.68 6.92
C THR A 131 27.15 22.46 6.86
N SER A 132 26.63 22.03 8.02
CA SER A 132 25.72 20.90 8.22
C SER A 132 24.32 21.36 8.59
#